data_AF-K9ASS6-F1
#
_entry.id   AF-K9ASS6-F1
#
_cell.length_a   1.000
_cell.length_b   1.000
_cell.length_c   1.000
_cell.angle_alpha   90.00
_cell.angle_beta   90.00
_cell.angle_gamma   90.00
#
_symmetry.space_group_name_H-M   'P 1'
#
loop_
_entity.id
_entity.type
_entity.pdbx_description
1 polymer ?
#
loop_
_entity_poly.entity_id
_entity_poly.type
_entity_poly.pdbx_seq_one_letter_code
_entity_poly.pdbx_strand_id
1 'polypeptide(L)' 'MTKTYWNMSDLIHEVGHDRNWIKANILEIPKFKKEILEFSHYPINNNDTYTFIGPKMKDWLIKNFKEIERIKYHC' A
#
# COMPACT_ATOMS: atom_id res chain seq x y z
N MET A 1 19.86 -2.61 -2.40
CA MET A 1 19.64 -1.19 -2.06
C MET A 1 18.14 -0.95 -2.02
N THR A 2 17.55 -0.68 -0.85
CA THR A 2 16.12 -0.39 -0.74
C THR A 2 15.86 1.01 -1.29
N LYS A 3 15.13 1.12 -2.40
CA LYS A 3 14.66 2.43 -2.90
C LYS A 3 13.89 3.13 -1.78
N THR A 4 14.25 4.38 -1.49
CA THR A 4 13.57 5.22 -0.48
C THR A 4 12.12 5.52 -0.87
N TYR A 5 11.87 5.63 -2.18
CA TYR A 5 10.56 5.95 -2.75
C TYR A 5 10.09 4.79 -3.63
N TRP A 6 8.88 4.31 -3.35
CA TRP A 6 8.20 3.27 -4.09
C TRP A 6 7.09 3.87 -4.92
N ASN A 7 6.90 3.34 -6.13
CA ASN A 7 5.74 3.61 -6.94
C ASN A 7 4.73 2.47 -6.82
N MET A 8 3.59 2.60 -7.49
CA MET A 8 2.58 1.53 -7.53
C MET A 8 3.18 0.19 -7.99
N SER A 9 4.11 0.20 -8.95
CA SER A 9 4.77 -1.01 -9.46
C SER A 9 5.66 -1.69 -8.42
N ASP A 10 6.43 -0.92 -7.64
CA ASP A 10 7.24 -1.48 -6.55
C ASP A 10 6.32 -2.07 -5.46
N LEU A 11 5.19 -1.42 -5.18
CA LEU A 11 4.19 -1.93 -4.24
C LEU A 11 3.54 -3.22 -4.72
N ILE A 12 3.20 -3.32 -6.01
CA ILE A 12 2.69 -4.56 -6.64
C ILE A 12 3.72 -5.68 -6.52
N HIS A 13 4.99 -5.38 -6.74
CA HIS A 13 6.06 -6.37 -6.65
C HIS A 13 6.27 -6.89 -5.22
N GLU A 14 6.27 -6.00 -4.23
CA GLU A 14 6.49 -6.38 -2.81
C GLU A 14 5.27 -7.08 -2.21
N VAL A 15 4.06 -6.66 -2.56
CA VAL A 15 2.82 -7.29 -2.08
C VAL A 15 2.52 -8.58 -2.86
N GLY A 16 3.01 -8.71 -4.09
CA GLY A 16 2.77 -9.88 -4.95
C GLY A 16 1.32 -9.97 -5.45
N HIS A 17 0.58 -8.86 -5.42
CA HIS A 17 -0.82 -8.80 -5.82
C HIS A 17 -1.10 -7.70 -6.84
N ASP A 18 -2.13 -7.92 -7.66
CA ASP A 18 -2.57 -6.96 -8.66
C ASP A 18 -2.97 -5.60 -8.09
N ARG A 19 -2.84 -4.58 -8.95
CA ARG A 19 -3.20 -3.19 -8.63
C ARG A 19 -4.60 -3.06 -8.04
N ASN A 20 -5.58 -3.78 -8.60
CA ASN A 20 -6.96 -3.76 -8.13
C ASN A 20 -7.10 -4.35 -6.73
N TRP A 21 -6.38 -5.44 -6.45
CA TRP A 21 -6.41 -6.08 -5.14
C TRP A 21 -5.81 -5.16 -4.08
N ILE A 22 -4.69 -4.51 -4.38
CA ILE A 22 -4.04 -3.52 -3.50
C ILE A 22 -4.98 -2.34 -3.25
N LYS A 23 -5.70 -1.88 -4.28
CA LYS A 23 -6.73 -0.86 -4.07
C LYS A 23 -7.80 -1.37 -3.10
N ALA A 24 -8.47 -2.47 -3.40
CA ALA A 24 -9.58 -2.96 -2.60
C ALA A 24 -9.21 -3.32 -1.15
N ASN A 25 -8.03 -3.90 -0.92
CA ASN A 25 -7.65 -4.47 0.38
C ASN A 25 -6.66 -3.61 1.18
N ILE A 26 -6.00 -2.63 0.56
CA ILE A 26 -5.00 -1.78 1.21
C ILE A 26 -5.40 -0.30 1.13
N LEU A 27 -5.66 0.22 -0.07
CA LEU A 27 -5.89 1.67 -0.27
C LEU A 27 -7.35 2.10 -0.07
N GLU A 28 -8.32 1.22 -0.26
CA GLU A 28 -9.75 1.48 -0.13
C GLU A 28 -10.28 1.20 1.27
N ILE A 29 -9.52 0.48 2.10
CA ILE A 29 -9.86 0.29 3.50
C ILE A 29 -9.60 1.60 4.24
N PRO A 30 -10.63 2.26 4.81
CA PRO A 30 -10.50 3.60 5.37
C PRO A 30 -9.54 3.68 6.56
N LYS A 31 -9.38 2.58 7.32
CA LYS A 31 -8.41 2.45 8.40
C LYS A 31 -6.98 2.54 7.86
N PHE A 32 -6.63 1.63 6.95
CA PHE A 32 -5.31 1.55 6.33
C PHE A 32 -4.98 2.77 5.48
N LYS A 33 -5.96 3.29 4.73
CA LYS A 33 -5.80 4.50 3.93
C LYS A 33 -5.28 5.67 4.76
N LYS A 34 -5.82 5.89 5.96
CA LYS A 34 -5.39 6.98 6.85
C LYS A 34 -3.93 6.83 7.28
N GLU A 35 -3.53 5.64 7.70
CA GLU A 35 -2.16 5.36 8.11
C GLU A 35 -1.20 5.52 6.93
N ILE A 36 -1.54 4.93 5.77
CA ILE A 36 -0.72 5.00 4.57
C ILE A 36 -0.58 6.43 4.08
N LEU A 37 -1.63 7.27 4.18
CA LEU A 37 -1.59 8.69 3.83
C LEU A 37 -0.50 9.46 4.59
N GLU A 38 -0.16 9.07 5.82
CA GLU A 38 0.88 9.75 6.61
C GLU A 38 2.29 9.58 6.03
N PHE A 39 2.51 8.56 5.21
CA PHE A 39 3.81 8.25 4.59
C PHE A 39 3.73 7.95 3.09
N SER A 40 2.63 8.38 2.46
CA SER A 40 2.43 8.25 1.01
C SER A 40 1.79 9.50 0.43
N HIS A 41 2.08 9.74 -0.83
CA HIS A 41 1.49 10.79 -1.63
C HIS A 41 0.50 10.16 -2.61
N TYR A 42 -0.78 10.52 -2.45
CA TYR A 42 -1.82 10.14 -3.39
C TYR A 42 -1.88 11.16 -4.51
N PRO A 43 -2.05 10.72 -5.76
CA PRO A 43 -2.17 11.66 -6.86
C PRO A 43 -3.49 12.42 -6.77
N ILE A 44 -3.40 13.73 -6.64
CA ILE A 44 -4.55 14.65 -6.60
C ILE A 44 -4.87 15.14 -8.02
N ASN A 45 -3.85 15.25 -8.88
CA ASN A 45 -3.96 15.72 -10.26
C ASN A 45 -3.59 14.62 -11.28
N ASN A 46 -4.02 14.79 -12.54
CA ASN A 46 -3.76 13.87 -13.65
C ASN A 46 -2.27 13.63 -13.98
N ASN A 47 -1.35 14.44 -13.44
CA ASN A 47 0.10 14.29 -13.63
C ASN A 47 0.84 13.80 -12.37
N ASP A 48 0.13 13.57 -11.26
CA ASP A 48 0.76 13.05 -10.06
C ASP A 48 0.83 11.52 -10.10
N THR A 49 1.94 10.98 -9.58
CA THR A 49 2.16 9.55 -9.43
C THR A 49 2.11 9.15 -7.97
N TYR A 50 1.53 7.97 -7.71
CA TYR A 50 1.57 7.37 -6.37
C TYR A 50 3.01 7.21 -5.91
N THR A 51 3.35 7.87 -4.81
CA THR A 51 4.69 7.82 -4.23
C THR A 51 4.57 7.39 -2.77
N PHE A 52 5.26 6.32 -2.40
CA PHE A 52 5.25 5.77 -1.04
C PHE A 52 6.66 5.80 -0.46
N ILE A 53 6.80 6.04 0.84
CA ILE A 53 8.10 5.86 1.51
C ILE A 53 8.31 4.36 1.70
N GLY A 54 9.15 3.76 0.86
CA GLY A 54 9.40 2.33 0.81
C GLY A 54 9.67 1.65 2.16
N PRO A 55 10.65 2.11 2.97
CA PRO A 55 10.92 1.48 4.27
C PRO A 55 9.74 1.57 5.25
N LYS A 56 8.98 2.67 5.23
CA LYS A 56 7.76 2.80 6.08
C LYS A 56 6.64 1.90 5.58
N MET A 57 6.43 1.85 4.26
CA MET A 57 5.42 0.99 3.64
C MET A 57 5.72 -0.48 3.91
N LYS A 58 7.00 -0.89 3.84
CA LYS A 58 7.42 -2.26 4.16
C LYS A 58 7.15 -2.64 5.61
N ASP A 59 7.52 -1.78 6.56
CA ASP A 59 7.24 -2.00 7.98
C ASP A 59 5.73 -2.05 8.27
N TRP A 60 4.98 -1.15 7.65
CA TRP A 60 3.52 -1.13 7.73
C TRP A 60 2.89 -2.40 7.17
N LEU A 61 3.36 -2.88 6.00
CA LEU A 61 2.91 -4.12 5.39
C LEU A 61 3.16 -5.29 6.34
N ILE A 62 4.37 -5.45 6.89
CA ILE A 62 4.68 -6.57 7.82
C ILE A 62 3.78 -6.54 9.05
N LYS A 63 3.49 -5.36 9.60
CA LYS A 63 2.61 -5.18 10.76
C LYS A 63 1.14 -5.52 10.44
N ASN A 64 0.64 -5.07 9.30
CA ASN A 64 -0.76 -5.20 8.91
C ASN A 64 -1.05 -6.45 8.08
N PHE A 65 -0.03 -7.18 7.61
CA PHE A 65 -0.20 -8.37 6.76
C PHE A 65 -1.10 -9.41 7.42
N LYS A 66 -0.96 -9.61 8.74
CA LYS A 66 -1.81 -10.52 9.52
C LYS A 66 -3.28 -10.10 9.53
N GLU A 67 -3.56 -8.80 9.52
CA GLU A 67 -4.91 -8.27 9.49
C GLU A 67 -5.49 -8.37 8.07
N ILE A 68 -4.67 -8.10 7.05
CA ILE A 68 -5.00 -8.28 5.63
C ILE A 68 -5.32 -9.76 5.32
N GLU A 69 -4.52 -10.71 5.82
CA GLU A 69 -4.80 -12.15 5.69
C GLU A 69 -6.12 -12.55 6.38
N ARG A 70 -6.42 -11.99 7.55
CA ARG A 70 -7.69 -12.27 8.25
C ARG A 70 -8.92 -11.80 7.48
N ILE A 71 -8.84 -10.68 6.78
CA ILE A 71 -9.95 -10.16 5.95
C ILE A 71 -10.28 -11.13 4.80
N LYS A 72 -9.30 -11.93 4.33
CA LYS A 72 -9.48 -12.91 3.26
C LYS A 72 -10.32 -14.13 3.67
N TYR A 73 -10.44 -14.43 4.97
CA TYR A 73 -11.08 -15.67 5.46
C TYR A 73 -12.36 -15.45 6.28
N HIS A 74 -12.93 -14.24 6.28
CA HIS A 74 -14.31 -14.06 6.75
C HIS A 74 -15.27 -14.25 5.56
N CYS A 75 -15.45 -15.52 5.18
CA CYS A 75 -16.64 -16.01 4.47
C CYS A 75 -17.64 -16.53 5.51
#